data_AF-A0A2S7K2Y8-F1
#
_entry.id   AF-A0A2S7K2Y8-F1
#
_cell.length_a   1.000
_cell.length_b   1.000
_cell.length_c   1.000
_cell.angle_alpha   90.00
_cell.angle_beta   90.00
_cell.angle_gamma   90.00
#
_symmetry.space_group_name_H-M   'P 1'
#
loop_
_entity.id
_entity.type
_entity.pdbx_description
1 polymer ?
#
loop_
_entity_poly.entity_id
_entity_poly.type
_entity_poly.pdbx_seq_one_letter_code
_entity_poly.pdbx_strand_id
1 'polypeptide(L)'
;MECARPRTGGKARGDVALEKKLARSAPLRHLRRRWPLIAGDAMIMSMSDSQFIFAMLVTFQIKHFIGDYVLQTGWMVRGKARPGPGFVWPLSVHVGVHALTTLGILMVVNPSLWFLALFDFAVHFLMDRIKSGPKYLGRFKDMTKQSFWIPLGFDQMVHHCTHYFIIWQLFMHR
;
A
#
# COMPACT_ATOMS: atom_id res chain seq x y z
N MET A 1 25.55 -70.97 -33.06
CA MET A 1 25.38 -69.73 -32.27
C MET A 1 24.60 -68.76 -33.12
N GLU A 2 23.35 -68.55 -32.74
CA GLU A 2 22.33 -67.82 -33.48
C GLU A 2 22.36 -66.35 -33.06
N CYS A 3 22.50 -65.42 -34.01
CA CYS A 3 22.50 -63.98 -33.73
C CYS A 3 21.24 -63.36 -34.36
N ALA A 4 20.36 -62.87 -33.48
CA ALA A 4 19.01 -62.44 -33.77
C ALA A 4 18.94 -61.09 -34.53
N ARG A 5 17.94 -60.97 -35.43
CA ARG A 5 17.57 -59.72 -36.10
C ARG A 5 16.84 -58.77 -35.14
N PRO A 6 16.96 -57.44 -35.30
CA PRO A 6 16.15 -56.49 -34.55
C PRO A 6 14.74 -56.37 -35.14
N ARG A 7 13.73 -56.43 -34.26
CA ARG A 7 12.31 -56.16 -34.57
C ARG A 7 12.08 -54.66 -34.71
N THR A 8 11.51 -54.23 -35.83
CA THR A 8 10.88 -52.92 -35.98
C THR A 8 9.47 -52.98 -35.37
N GLY A 9 9.28 -52.36 -34.20
CA GLY A 9 8.00 -52.29 -33.49
C GLY A 9 7.56 -50.84 -33.33
N GLY A 10 6.45 -50.49 -34.00
CA GLY A 10 5.95 -49.12 -34.11
C GLY A 10 5.54 -48.46 -32.79
N LYS A 11 5.87 -47.17 -32.67
CA LYS A 11 5.39 -46.30 -31.60
C LYS A 11 5.31 -44.86 -32.13
N ALA A 12 4.23 -44.49 -32.82
CA ALA A 12 4.16 -43.14 -33.41
C ALA A 12 2.74 -42.60 -33.75
N ARG A 13 1.64 -43.13 -33.20
CA ARG A 13 0.29 -42.57 -33.50
C ARG A 13 -0.59 -42.19 -32.31
N GLY A 14 -0.28 -42.65 -31.09
CA GLY A 14 -1.04 -42.31 -29.88
C GLY A 14 -0.60 -41.00 -29.22
N ASP A 15 0.71 -40.77 -29.13
CA ASP A 15 1.28 -39.70 -28.30
C ASP A 15 1.06 -38.29 -28.87
N VAL A 16 1.06 -38.15 -30.20
CA VAL A 16 0.84 -36.86 -30.87
C VAL A 16 -0.59 -36.34 -30.69
N ALA A 17 -1.57 -37.24 -30.57
CA ALA A 17 -2.97 -36.85 -30.37
C ALA A 17 -3.24 -36.39 -28.91
N LEU A 18 -2.52 -36.95 -27.94
CA LEU A 18 -2.62 -36.58 -26.53
C LEU A 18 -1.92 -35.25 -26.24
N GLU A 19 -0.72 -35.03 -26.80
CA GLU A 19 -0.01 -33.74 -26.70
C GLU A 19 -0.80 -32.58 -27.32
N LYS A 20 -1.45 -32.81 -28.48
CA LYS A 20 -2.32 -31.79 -29.10
C LYS A 20 -3.57 -31.48 -28.30
N LYS A 21 -4.03 -32.38 -27.43
CA LYS A 21 -5.18 -32.17 -26.53
C LYS A 21 -4.78 -31.39 -25.27
N LEU A 22 -3.59 -31.63 -24.73
CA LEU A 22 -3.05 -30.94 -23.55
C LEU A 22 -2.59 -29.51 -23.85
N ALA A 23 -2.16 -29.22 -25.08
CA ALA A 23 -1.83 -27.85 -25.51
C ALA A 23 -3.05 -26.90 -25.63
N ARG A 24 -4.28 -27.43 -25.60
CA ARG A 24 -5.53 -26.64 -25.74
C ARG A 24 -6.15 -26.22 -24.41
N SER A 25 -5.61 -26.66 -23.28
CA SER A 25 -6.05 -26.25 -21.93
C SER A 25 -5.11 -25.22 -21.31
N ALA A 26 -4.69 -24.22 -22.10
CA ALA A 26 -4.04 -23.05 -21.53
C ALA A 26 -5.07 -22.23 -20.75
N PRO A 27 -4.82 -21.88 -19.46
CA PRO A 27 -5.74 -21.05 -18.72
C PRO A 27 -5.80 -19.68 -19.40
N LEU A 28 -7.01 -19.18 -19.61
CA LEU A 28 -7.33 -17.89 -20.21
C LEU A 28 -6.62 -16.74 -19.46
N ARG A 29 -5.35 -16.50 -19.77
CA ARG A 29 -4.55 -15.32 -19.34
C ARG A 29 -4.78 -14.13 -20.27
N HIS A 30 -5.96 -14.03 -20.85
CA HIS A 30 -6.27 -13.05 -21.89
C HIS A 30 -7.54 -12.29 -21.53
N LEU A 31 -7.61 -11.76 -20.32
CA LEU A 31 -8.51 -10.64 -20.03
C LEU A 31 -7.96 -9.78 -18.89
N ARG A 32 -6.64 -9.49 -18.90
CA ARG A 32 -6.14 -8.30 -18.19
C ARG A 32 -6.68 -7.13 -18.99
N ARG A 33 -7.85 -6.59 -18.60
CA ARG A 33 -8.41 -5.36 -19.16
C ARG A 33 -7.28 -4.34 -19.19
N ARG A 34 -6.78 -4.06 -20.39
CA ARG A 34 -5.71 -3.09 -20.61
C ARG A 34 -6.40 -1.73 -20.50
N TRP A 35 -6.38 -1.17 -19.30
CA TRP A 35 -6.82 0.21 -19.08
C TRP A 35 -6.02 1.09 -20.07
N PRO A 36 -6.66 2.06 -20.74
CA PRO A 36 -5.93 2.96 -21.63
C PRO A 36 -4.86 3.67 -20.81
N LEU A 37 -3.59 3.47 -21.20
CA LEU A 37 -2.45 4.06 -20.52
C LEU A 37 -2.52 5.58 -20.68
N ILE A 38 -2.76 6.29 -19.58
CA ILE A 38 -2.48 7.74 -19.51
C ILE A 38 -0.95 7.92 -19.45
N ALA A 39 -0.43 9.06 -19.90
CA ALA A 39 1.02 9.29 -19.99
C ALA A 39 1.77 9.03 -18.65
N GLY A 40 1.11 9.25 -17.51
CA GLY A 40 1.62 8.91 -16.18
C GLY A 40 1.80 7.41 -15.95
N ASP A 41 0.93 6.56 -16.51
CA ASP A 41 1.02 5.11 -16.40
C ASP A 41 2.28 4.59 -17.10
N ALA A 42 2.59 5.13 -18.29
CA ALA A 42 3.78 4.75 -19.04
C ALA A 42 5.07 5.14 -18.29
N MET A 43 5.10 6.32 -17.66
CA MET A 43 6.23 6.76 -16.84
C MET A 43 6.43 5.82 -15.65
N ILE A 44 5.37 5.55 -14.87
CA ILE A 44 5.44 4.69 -13.67
C ILE A 44 5.84 3.26 -14.06
N MET A 45 5.36 2.72 -15.18
CA MET A 45 5.75 1.39 -15.64
C MET A 45 7.20 1.31 -16.15
N SER A 46 7.80 2.42 -16.56
CA SER A 46 9.16 2.44 -17.11
C SER A 46 10.29 2.54 -16.07
N MET A 47 9.98 2.90 -14.82
CA MET A 47 10.97 3.07 -13.75
C MET A 47 11.61 1.73 -13.34
N SER A 48 12.86 1.71 -12.92
CA SER A 48 13.42 0.54 -12.24
C SER A 48 12.77 0.33 -10.86
N ASP A 49 12.91 -0.85 -10.27
CA ASP A 49 12.34 -1.18 -8.96
C ASP A 49 12.83 -0.23 -7.86
N SER A 50 14.14 0.05 -7.84
CA SER A 50 14.73 0.97 -6.87
C SER A 50 14.23 2.41 -7.07
N GLN A 51 14.08 2.86 -8.32
CA GLN A 51 13.54 4.19 -8.63
C GLN A 51 12.08 4.32 -8.17
N PHE A 52 11.26 3.30 -8.43
CA PHE A 52 9.86 3.27 -8.02
C PHE A 52 9.74 3.34 -6.49
N ILE A 53 10.43 2.47 -5.77
CA ILE A 53 10.40 2.45 -4.29
C ILE A 53 10.86 3.78 -3.73
N PHE A 54 11.97 4.34 -4.23
CA PHE A 54 12.49 5.63 -3.78
C PHE A 54 11.48 6.77 -4.01
N ALA A 55 10.89 6.85 -5.21
CA ALA A 55 9.88 7.85 -5.53
C ALA A 55 8.66 7.73 -4.61
N MET A 56 8.21 6.52 -4.32
CA MET A 56 7.10 6.29 -3.40
C MET A 56 7.45 6.66 -1.95
N LEU A 57 8.65 6.33 -1.46
CA LEU A 57 9.12 6.76 -0.13
C LEU A 57 9.06 8.28 0.02
N VAL A 58 9.60 9.02 -0.96
CA VAL A 58 9.57 10.49 -0.98
C VAL A 58 8.12 11.01 -1.04
N THR A 59 7.29 10.42 -1.90
CA THR A 59 5.89 10.82 -2.07
C THR A 59 5.10 10.68 -0.77
N PHE A 60 5.18 9.52 -0.11
CA PHE A 60 4.50 9.28 1.16
C PHE A 60 5.06 10.14 2.30
N GLN A 61 6.36 10.43 2.30
CA GLN A 61 6.97 11.35 3.27
C GLN A 61 6.44 12.78 3.12
N ILE A 62 6.35 13.30 1.88
CA ILE A 62 5.80 14.62 1.60
C ILE A 62 4.31 14.67 1.93
N LYS A 63 3.53 13.66 1.52
CA LYS A 63 2.12 13.49 1.91
C LYS A 63 1.95 13.66 3.42
N HIS A 64 2.73 12.90 4.19
CA HIS A 64 2.58 12.85 5.63
C HIS A 64 2.88 14.22 6.24
N PHE A 65 3.98 14.85 5.81
CA PHE A 65 4.35 16.20 6.24
C PHE A 65 3.23 17.21 5.96
N ILE A 66 2.67 17.20 4.76
CA ILE A 66 1.58 18.09 4.37
C ILE A 66 0.34 17.83 5.26
N GLY A 67 -0.04 16.58 5.48
CA GLY A 67 -1.21 16.24 6.30
C GLY A 67 -1.08 16.63 7.76
N ASP A 68 0.06 16.32 8.39
CA ASP A 68 0.29 16.53 9.83
C ASP A 68 0.66 17.96 10.21
N TYR A 69 1.41 18.66 9.35
CA TYR A 69 2.00 19.95 9.70
C TYR A 69 1.40 21.12 8.95
N VAL A 70 1.02 20.93 7.68
CA VAL A 70 0.53 22.04 6.83
C VAL A 70 -1.00 22.15 6.88
N LEU A 71 -1.71 21.04 6.69
CA LEU A 71 -3.18 21.02 6.59
C LEU A 71 -3.87 20.80 7.95
N GLN A 72 -3.13 20.38 8.96
CA GLN A 72 -3.68 20.16 10.28
C GLN A 72 -3.99 21.49 10.98
N THR A 73 -5.29 21.81 11.08
CA THR A 73 -5.73 23.06 11.70
C THR A 73 -5.69 23.01 13.23
N GLY A 74 -5.65 24.18 13.88
CA GLY A 74 -5.73 24.27 15.34
C GLY A 74 -7.03 23.68 15.93
N TRP A 75 -8.11 23.66 15.16
CA TRP A 75 -9.36 22.98 15.54
C TRP A 75 -9.17 21.45 15.59
N MET A 76 -8.49 20.85 14.61
CA MET A 76 -8.18 19.42 14.61
C MET A 76 -7.31 19.05 15.81
N VAL A 77 -6.23 19.80 16.06
CA VAL A 77 -5.29 19.54 17.16
C VAL A 77 -5.99 19.58 18.51
N ARG A 78 -6.70 20.67 18.82
CA ARG A 78 -7.43 20.80 20.09
C ARG A 78 -8.60 19.82 20.18
N GLY A 79 -9.24 19.54 19.05
CA GLY A 79 -10.38 18.65 18.94
C GLY A 79 -10.01 17.19 19.21
N LYS A 80 -8.96 16.66 18.57
CA LYS A 80 -8.54 15.26 18.71
C LYS A 80 -8.04 14.92 20.13
N ALA A 81 -7.62 15.93 20.89
CA ALA A 81 -7.24 15.81 22.29
C ALA A 81 -8.43 15.78 23.29
N ARG A 82 -9.67 15.99 22.84
CA ARG A 82 -10.84 16.05 23.74
C ARG A 82 -11.12 14.69 24.42
N PRO A 83 -11.65 14.69 25.66
CA PRO A 83 -12.17 13.50 26.32
C PRO A 83 -13.54 13.10 25.75
N GLY A 84 -14.01 11.90 26.08
CA GLY A 84 -15.32 11.39 25.65
C GLY A 84 -15.42 11.23 24.13
N PRO A 85 -16.61 11.33 23.52
CA PRO A 85 -16.78 11.20 22.07
C PRO A 85 -16.38 12.45 21.26
N GLY A 86 -16.09 13.57 21.92
CA GLY A 86 -15.84 14.86 21.26
C GLY A 86 -14.58 14.93 20.40
N PHE A 87 -13.71 13.92 20.44
CA PHE A 87 -12.54 13.80 19.57
C PHE A 87 -12.85 13.21 18.20
N VAL A 88 -13.95 12.45 18.07
CA VAL A 88 -14.19 11.58 16.90
C VAL A 88 -14.25 12.40 15.62
N TRP A 89 -15.04 13.47 15.62
CA TRP A 89 -15.20 14.33 14.44
C TRP A 89 -13.90 15.05 14.03
N PRO A 90 -13.24 15.84 14.89
CA PRO A 90 -11.99 16.52 14.52
C PRO A 90 -10.87 15.56 14.14
N LEU A 91 -10.80 14.39 14.80
CA LEU A 91 -9.83 13.36 14.43
C LEU A 91 -10.15 12.76 13.06
N SER A 92 -11.42 12.42 12.80
CA SER A 92 -11.85 11.84 11.52
C SER A 92 -11.56 12.76 10.34
N VAL A 93 -11.76 14.07 10.50
CA VAL A 93 -11.43 15.04 9.44
C VAL A 93 -9.93 15.07 9.18
N HIS A 94 -9.11 15.10 10.23
CA HIS A 94 -7.65 15.08 10.08
C HIS A 94 -7.17 13.79 9.38
N VAL A 95 -7.58 12.63 9.86
CA VAL A 95 -7.15 11.35 9.25
C VAL A 95 -7.81 11.14 7.88
N GLY A 96 -8.94 11.80 7.61
CA GLY A 96 -9.55 11.86 6.29
C GLY A 96 -8.65 12.55 5.26
N VAL A 97 -7.88 13.58 5.65
CA VAL A 97 -6.89 14.21 4.76
C VAL A 97 -5.82 13.19 4.33
N HIS A 98 -5.30 12.41 5.28
CA HIS A 98 -4.32 11.35 5.00
C HIS A 98 -4.92 10.23 4.12
N ALA A 99 -6.12 9.78 4.45
CA ALA A 99 -6.81 8.74 3.69
C ALA A 99 -7.12 9.18 2.25
N LEU A 100 -7.60 10.40 2.04
CA LEU A 100 -7.92 10.94 0.71
C LEU A 100 -6.66 11.17 -0.13
N THR A 101 -5.57 11.64 0.48
CA THR A 101 -4.29 11.79 -0.23
C THR A 101 -3.68 10.43 -0.58
N THR A 102 -3.75 9.43 0.32
CA THR A 102 -3.40 8.04 0.01
C THR A 102 -4.24 7.50 -1.12
N LEU A 103 -5.56 7.70 -1.08
CA LEU A 103 -6.46 7.25 -2.13
C LEU A 103 -6.07 7.86 -3.48
N GLY A 104 -5.78 9.18 -3.52
CA GLY A 104 -5.31 9.85 -4.73
C GLY A 104 -4.05 9.23 -5.30
N ILE A 105 -3.05 8.93 -4.47
CA ILE A 105 -1.81 8.24 -4.89
C ILE A 105 -2.14 6.85 -5.44
N LEU A 106 -2.96 6.07 -4.73
CA LEU A 106 -3.33 4.71 -5.16
C LEU A 106 -4.09 4.73 -6.49
N MET A 107 -4.97 5.70 -6.72
CA MET A 107 -5.71 5.83 -7.99
C MET A 107 -4.80 6.15 -9.18
N VAL A 108 -3.66 6.79 -8.94
CA VAL A 108 -2.65 7.06 -9.99
C VAL A 108 -1.74 5.85 -10.21
N VAL A 109 -1.36 5.15 -9.15
CA VAL A 109 -0.37 4.06 -9.25
C VAL A 109 -1.01 2.70 -9.54
N ASN A 110 -2.02 2.31 -8.77
CA ASN A 110 -2.76 1.06 -8.96
C ASN A 110 -4.15 1.14 -8.27
N PRO A 111 -5.22 1.48 -9.02
CA PRO A 111 -6.58 1.63 -8.46
C PRO A 111 -7.14 0.38 -7.78
N SER A 112 -6.65 -0.82 -8.11
CA SER A 112 -7.15 -2.06 -7.51
C SER A 112 -6.87 -2.14 -6.00
N LEU A 113 -5.90 -1.36 -5.50
CA LEU A 113 -5.48 -1.32 -4.10
C LEU A 113 -6.14 -0.21 -3.28
N TRP A 114 -7.25 0.38 -3.76
CA TRP A 114 -7.96 1.50 -3.11
C TRP A 114 -8.26 1.28 -1.62
N PHE A 115 -8.49 0.04 -1.19
CA PHE A 115 -8.80 -0.32 0.20
C PHE A 115 -7.65 -0.02 1.16
N LEU A 116 -6.41 0.12 0.66
CA LEU A 116 -5.26 0.55 1.47
C LEU A 116 -5.42 1.98 2.00
N ALA A 117 -6.25 2.83 1.39
CA ALA A 117 -6.61 4.13 1.96
C ALA A 117 -7.47 4.01 3.23
N LEU A 118 -8.34 2.99 3.32
CA LEU A 118 -9.11 2.70 4.53
C LEU A 118 -8.20 2.14 5.64
N PHE A 119 -7.22 1.32 5.26
CA PHE A 119 -6.18 0.86 6.17
C PHE A 119 -5.38 2.05 6.74
N ASP A 120 -4.95 2.97 5.87
CA ASP A 120 -4.24 4.19 6.27
C ASP A 120 -5.07 5.04 7.23
N PHE A 121 -6.37 5.22 6.93
CA PHE A 121 -7.32 5.89 7.82
C PHE A 121 -7.38 5.24 9.21
N ALA A 122 -7.53 3.91 9.26
CA ALA A 122 -7.70 3.18 10.51
C ALA A 122 -6.44 3.26 11.40
N VAL A 123 -5.25 3.08 10.81
CA VAL A 123 -4.00 3.16 11.55
C VAL A 123 -3.74 4.58 12.03
N HIS A 124 -3.94 5.59 11.16
CA HIS A 124 -3.79 7.00 11.56
C HIS A 124 -4.74 7.33 12.70
N PHE A 125 -6.03 6.96 12.59
CA PHE A 125 -7.03 7.24 13.62
C PHE A 125 -6.65 6.62 14.96
N LEU A 126 -6.23 5.36 14.95
CA LEU A 126 -5.84 4.65 16.18
C LEU A 126 -4.61 5.30 16.81
N MET A 127 -3.54 5.51 16.03
CA MET A 127 -2.29 6.03 16.55
C MET A 127 -2.44 7.46 17.06
N ASP A 128 -3.11 8.32 16.30
CA ASP A 128 -3.41 9.69 16.73
C ASP A 128 -4.23 9.70 18.01
N ARG A 129 -5.16 8.75 18.17
CA ARG A 129 -5.94 8.67 19.40
C ARG A 129 -5.11 8.22 20.59
N ILE A 130 -4.21 7.26 20.39
CA ILE A 130 -3.26 6.80 21.42
C ILE A 130 -2.31 7.95 21.81
N LYS A 131 -1.81 8.72 20.84
CA LYS A 131 -0.93 9.85 21.07
C LYS A 131 -1.62 11.03 21.73
N SER A 132 -2.81 11.42 21.28
CA SER A 132 -3.47 12.66 21.73
C SER A 132 -4.49 12.44 22.85
N GLY A 133 -4.83 11.19 23.16
CA GLY A 133 -5.85 10.86 24.14
C GLY A 133 -5.43 11.22 25.57
N PRO A 134 -6.33 11.81 26.38
CA PRO A 134 -6.01 12.29 27.73
C PRO A 134 -5.71 11.17 28.74
N LYS A 135 -5.95 9.90 28.36
CA LYS A 135 -5.71 8.69 29.18
C LYS A 135 -4.47 7.89 28.76
N TYR A 136 -3.82 8.27 27.66
CA TYR A 136 -2.74 7.50 27.04
C TYR A 136 -1.47 8.34 27.01
N LEU A 137 -0.83 8.48 25.85
CA LEU A 137 0.43 9.23 25.69
C LEU A 137 0.22 10.76 25.60
N GLY A 138 -1.02 11.26 25.59
CA GLY A 138 -1.38 12.64 25.22
C GLY A 138 -1.36 13.70 26.31
N ARG A 139 -0.61 13.49 27.40
CA ARG A 139 -0.59 14.42 28.55
C ARG A 139 0.61 15.36 28.59
N PHE A 140 1.55 15.21 27.68
CA PHE A 140 2.78 16.00 27.73
C PHE A 140 2.56 17.32 26.99
N LYS A 141 2.59 18.42 27.74
CA LYS A 141 2.55 19.79 27.21
C LYS A 141 3.92 20.48 27.29
N ASP A 142 4.81 19.92 28.10
CA ASP A 142 6.14 20.45 28.31
C ASP A 142 7.09 19.96 27.21
N MET A 143 7.33 20.81 26.23
CA MET A 143 8.23 20.56 25.11
C MET A 143 9.70 20.45 25.54
N THR A 144 10.06 20.76 26.79
CA THR A 144 11.44 20.60 27.29
C THR A 144 11.73 19.16 27.76
N LYS A 145 10.71 18.32 27.89
CA LYS A 145 10.83 16.96 28.43
C LYS A 145 10.80 15.92 27.32
N GLN A 146 11.62 14.88 27.48
CA GLN A 146 11.61 13.71 26.59
C GLN A 146 10.23 13.04 26.50
N SER A 147 9.43 13.13 27.56
CA SER A 147 8.06 12.61 27.57
C SER A 147 7.16 13.24 26.51
N PHE A 148 7.43 14.47 26.05
CA PHE A 148 6.74 15.06 24.90
C PHE A 148 7.24 14.50 23.56
N TRP A 149 8.56 14.41 23.40
CA TRP A 149 9.19 14.06 22.12
C TRP A 149 9.08 12.58 21.78
N ILE A 150 9.11 11.68 22.77
CA ILE A 150 9.03 10.23 22.52
C ILE A 150 7.69 9.85 21.86
N PRO A 151 6.52 10.22 22.40
CA PRO A 151 5.24 9.94 21.73
C PRO A 151 5.10 10.63 20.37
N LEU A 152 5.66 11.85 20.22
CA LEU A 152 5.65 12.55 18.94
C LEU A 152 6.45 11.78 17.89
N GLY A 153 7.67 11.35 18.21
CA GLY A 153 8.50 10.55 17.30
C GLY A 153 7.93 9.16 17.02
N PHE A 154 7.37 8.50 18.05
CA PHE A 154 6.73 7.18 17.91
C PHE A 154 5.54 7.22 16.95
N ASP A 155 4.75 8.29 17.00
CA ASP A 155 3.66 8.54 16.06
C ASP A 155 4.16 8.67 14.62
N GLN A 156 5.21 9.47 14.37
CA GLN A 156 5.81 9.57 13.04
C GLN A 156 6.31 8.20 12.54
N MET A 157 6.95 7.43 13.42
CA MET A 157 7.45 6.08 13.09
C MET A 157 6.30 5.14 12.67
N VAL A 158 5.20 5.12 13.40
CA VAL A 158 4.04 4.26 13.08
C VAL A 158 3.46 4.62 11.71
N HIS A 159 3.27 5.92 11.44
CA HIS A 159 2.74 6.37 10.14
C HIS A 159 3.71 6.03 8.98
N HIS A 160 5.03 6.16 9.20
CA HIS A 160 6.04 5.75 8.21
C HIS A 160 6.03 4.25 7.95
N CYS A 161 5.94 3.42 9.00
CA CYS A 161 5.83 1.97 8.85
C CYS A 161 4.55 1.59 8.08
N THR A 162 3.42 2.26 8.31
CA THR A 162 2.19 2.09 7.52
C THR A 162 2.44 2.41 6.05
N HIS A 163 3.14 3.51 5.75
CA HIS A 163 3.48 3.84 4.37
C HIS A 163 4.42 2.81 3.74
N TYR A 164 5.42 2.32 4.45
CA TYR A 164 6.33 1.28 3.93
C TYR A 164 5.56 0.01 3.57
N PHE A 165 4.57 -0.37 4.38
CA PHE A 165 3.67 -1.47 4.05
C PHE A 165 2.85 -1.20 2.78
N ILE A 166 2.26 0.00 2.64
CA ILE A 166 1.50 0.37 1.44
C ILE A 166 2.38 0.37 0.20
N ILE A 167 3.60 0.91 0.30
CA ILE A 167 4.60 0.93 -0.78
C ILE A 167 4.98 -0.50 -1.18
N TRP A 168 5.17 -1.38 -0.19
CA TRP A 168 5.44 -2.78 -0.44
C TRP A 168 4.28 -3.47 -1.18
N GLN A 169 3.02 -3.20 -0.81
CA GLN A 169 1.85 -3.70 -1.52
C GLN A 169 1.78 -3.18 -2.96
N LEU A 170 2.04 -1.89 -3.18
CA LEU A 170 2.13 -1.28 -4.51
C LEU A 170 3.21 -1.95 -5.36
N PHE A 171 4.39 -2.19 -4.78
CA PHE A 171 5.50 -2.87 -5.46
C PHE A 171 5.14 -4.30 -5.85
N MET A 172 4.53 -5.07 -4.95
CA MET A 172 4.14 -6.46 -5.22
C MET A 172 3.04 -6.61 -6.27
N HIS A 173 2.28 -5.54 -6.52
CA HIS A 173 1.17 -5.53 -7.50
C HIS A 173 1.42 -4.55 -8.66
N ARG A 174 2.67 -4.18 -8.91
CA ARG A 174 3.09 -3.31 -10.01
C ARG A 174 2.99 -4.02 -11.37
#